data_AF-A0A8R1TYZ4-F1
#
_entry.id   AF-A0A8R1TYZ4-F1
#
_cell.length_a   1.000
_cell.length_b   1.000
_cell.length_c   1.000
_cell.angle_alpha   90.00
_cell.angle_beta   90.00
_cell.angle_gamma   90.00
#
_symmetry.space_group_name_H-M   'P 1'
#
loop_
_entity.id
_entity.type
_entity.pdbx_description
1 polymer ?
#
loop_
_entity_poly.entity_id
_entity_poly.type
_entity_poly.pdbx_seq_one_letter_code
_entity_poly.pdbx_strand_id
1 'polypeptide(L)'
;MSNLSNSSSSELAWRLKAIGDVEQKIAELIKHAQTCVNELSKEKQASVVYISKSKMEEASSAFKKCLNSIESDLNAQMQYLSHVCVGTAHQGSTFSSQQNISLAEQTLVSLKDRLSAIQHIYLPVMTDMSAMR
;
A
#
# COMPACT_ATOMS: atom_id res chain seq x y z
N MET A 1 -21.40 9.30 -3.29
CA MET A 1 -19.92 9.20 -3.37
C MET A 1 -19.40 7.90 -2.73
N SER A 2 -19.97 6.74 -3.07
CA SER A 2 -19.63 5.44 -2.44
C SER A 2 -18.61 4.59 -3.22
N ASN A 3 -18.15 5.03 -4.40
CA ASN A 3 -17.25 4.21 -5.24
C ASN A 3 -15.75 4.43 -5.02
N LEU A 4 -15.33 5.49 -4.32
CA LEU A 4 -13.90 5.81 -4.14
C LEU A 4 -13.22 4.98 -3.03
N SER A 5 -13.94 4.60 -1.98
CA SER A 5 -13.37 3.82 -0.87
C SER A 5 -13.03 2.38 -1.27
N ASN A 6 -13.85 1.78 -2.14
CA ASN A 6 -13.61 0.44 -2.65
C ASN A 6 -12.38 0.37 -3.57
N SER A 7 -12.16 1.38 -4.41
CA SER A 7 -10.99 1.40 -5.30
C SER A 7 -9.68 1.49 -4.51
N SER A 8 -9.59 2.38 -3.52
CA SER A 8 -8.38 2.54 -2.70
C SER A 8 -8.05 1.30 -1.89
N SER A 9 -9.08 0.65 -1.32
CA SER A 9 -8.90 -0.61 -0.59
C SER A 9 -8.43 -1.73 -1.51
N SER A 10 -8.98 -1.80 -2.73
CA SER A 10 -8.55 -2.78 -3.74
C SER A 10 -7.12 -2.51 -4.24
N GLU A 11 -6.72 -1.24 -4.35
CA GLU A 11 -5.37 -0.86 -4.74
C GLU A 11 -4.37 -1.27 -3.64
N LEU A 12 -4.65 -0.97 -2.38
CA LEU A 12 -3.80 -1.40 -1.27
C LEU A 12 -3.66 -2.93 -1.21
N ALA A 13 -4.77 -3.66 -1.37
CA ALA A 13 -4.75 -5.11 -1.39
C ALA A 13 -3.90 -5.66 -2.55
N TRP A 14 -4.02 -5.05 -3.74
CA TRP A 14 -3.15 -5.37 -4.88
C TRP A 14 -1.68 -5.10 -4.57
N ARG A 15 -1.36 -3.99 -3.89
CA ARG A 15 0.02 -3.62 -3.55
C ARG A 15 0.65 -4.57 -2.55
N LEU A 16 -0.09 -4.94 -1.51
CA LEU A 16 0.33 -5.94 -0.54
C LEU A 16 0.57 -7.29 -1.21
N LYS A 17 -0.30 -7.68 -2.15
CA LYS A 17 -0.10 -8.87 -2.97
C LYS A 17 1.18 -8.77 -3.80
N ALA A 18 1.45 -7.63 -4.44
CA ALA A 18 2.67 -7.42 -5.21
C ALA A 18 3.94 -7.54 -4.36
N ILE A 19 3.91 -7.08 -3.10
CA ILE A 19 5.01 -7.29 -2.15
C ILE A 19 5.18 -8.79 -1.83
N GLY A 20 4.08 -9.52 -1.60
CA GLY A 20 4.13 -10.97 -1.43
C GLY A 20 4.68 -11.71 -2.66
N ASP A 21 4.35 -11.23 -3.87
CA ASP A 21 4.90 -11.77 -5.11
C ASP A 21 6.42 -11.48 -5.23
N VAL A 22 6.90 -10.35 -4.68
CA VAL A 22 8.35 -10.07 -4.55
C VAL A 22 9.04 -11.06 -3.60
N GLU A 23 8.42 -11.43 -2.48
CA GLU A 23 8.98 -12.46 -1.58
C GLU A 23 9.18 -13.80 -2.32
N GLN A 24 8.22 -14.18 -3.17
CA GLN A 24 8.36 -15.37 -4.01
C GLN A 24 9.51 -15.24 -5.02
N LYS A 25 9.69 -14.06 -5.64
CA LYS A 25 10.84 -13.79 -6.53
C LYS A 25 12.17 -13.88 -5.79
N ILE A 26 12.24 -13.45 -4.53
CA ILE A 26 13.47 -13.59 -3.72
C ILE A 26 13.82 -15.08 -3.54
N ALA A 27 12.84 -15.95 -3.31
CA ALA A 27 13.09 -17.40 -3.24
C ALA A 27 13.65 -17.96 -4.57
N GLU A 28 13.12 -17.50 -5.71
CA GLU A 28 13.64 -17.85 -7.04
C GLU A 28 15.06 -17.34 -7.26
N LEU A 29 15.35 -16.11 -6.83
CA LEU A 29 16.67 -15.50 -6.90
C LEU A 29 17.71 -16.35 -6.14
N ILE A 30 17.37 -16.81 -4.92
CA ILE A 30 18.22 -17.70 -4.12
C ILE A 30 18.47 -19.03 -4.85
N LYS A 31 17.45 -19.61 -5.48
CA LYS A 31 17.59 -20.85 -6.26
C LYS A 31 18.55 -20.70 -7.45
N HIS A 32 18.49 -19.56 -8.14
CA HIS A 32 19.44 -19.25 -9.22
C HIS A 32 20.88 -19.12 -8.68
N ALA A 33 21.07 -18.42 -7.56
CA ALA A 33 22.37 -18.29 -6.92
C ALA A 33 22.94 -19.66 -6.49
N GLN A 34 22.12 -20.52 -5.87
CA GLN A 34 22.49 -21.89 -5.51
C GLN A 34 22.91 -22.71 -6.73
N THR A 35 22.22 -22.55 -7.86
CA THR A 35 22.57 -23.23 -9.10
C THR A 35 23.96 -22.79 -9.58
N CYS A 36 24.24 -21.48 -9.59
CA CYS A 36 25.57 -20.96 -9.95
C CYS A 36 26.68 -21.53 -9.05
N VAL A 37 26.48 -21.53 -7.72
CA VAL A 37 27.45 -22.07 -6.75
C VAL A 37 27.68 -23.57 -6.94
N ASN A 38 26.61 -24.33 -7.20
CA ASN A 38 26.71 -25.76 -7.44
C ASN A 38 27.46 -26.09 -8.72
N GLU A 39 27.26 -25.32 -9.80
CA GLU A 39 27.97 -25.53 -11.06
C GLU A 39 29.47 -25.18 -10.93
N LEU A 40 29.82 -24.12 -10.19
CA LEU A 40 31.22 -23.80 -9.82
C LEU A 40 31.89 -24.94 -9.02
N SER A 41 31.12 -25.71 -8.24
CA SER A 41 31.66 -26.80 -7.41
C SER A 41 31.96 -28.08 -8.19
N LYS A 42 31.47 -28.22 -9.43
CA LYS A 42 31.56 -29.46 -10.25
C LYS A 42 32.79 -29.53 -11.16
N GLU A 43 33.74 -28.61 -11.05
CA GLU A 43 34.87 -28.46 -11.97
C GLU A 43 35.89 -29.61 -11.91
N LYS A 44 35.56 -30.77 -12.50
CA LYS A 44 36.48 -31.93 -12.62
C LYS A 44 36.58 -32.60 -13.99
N GLN A 45 35.76 -32.32 -15.01
CA GLN A 45 35.84 -32.98 -16.33
C GLN A 45 35.44 -32.05 -17.49
N ALA A 46 36.20 -32.05 -18.60
CA ALA A 46 36.02 -31.10 -19.71
C ALA A 46 34.59 -31.06 -20.33
N SER A 47 33.92 -32.22 -20.52
CA SER A 47 32.52 -32.25 -21.00
C SER A 47 31.53 -31.71 -19.96
N VAL A 48 31.77 -32.03 -18.67
CA VAL A 48 31.02 -31.46 -17.54
C VAL A 48 31.26 -29.96 -17.42
N VAL A 49 32.47 -29.46 -17.74
CA VAL A 49 32.83 -28.04 -17.72
C VAL A 49 32.02 -27.24 -18.75
N TYR A 50 31.83 -27.73 -19.98
CA TYR A 50 30.98 -27.04 -20.96
C TYR A 50 29.52 -26.95 -20.53
N ILE A 51 28.94 -28.06 -20.05
CA ILE A 51 27.54 -28.09 -19.59
C ILE A 51 27.37 -27.23 -18.32
N SER A 52 28.33 -27.31 -17.39
CA SER A 52 28.37 -26.50 -16.17
C SER A 52 28.44 -25.02 -16.50
N LYS A 53 29.30 -24.63 -17.45
CA LYS A 53 29.44 -23.25 -17.90
C LYS A 53 28.15 -22.71 -18.53
N SER A 54 27.51 -23.46 -19.44
CA SER A 54 26.23 -23.04 -20.04
C SER A 54 25.14 -22.86 -18.98
N LYS A 55 24.98 -23.84 -18.08
CA LYS A 55 23.98 -23.77 -17.00
C LYS A 55 24.26 -22.61 -16.04
N MET A 56 25.52 -22.34 -15.74
CA MET A 56 25.94 -21.22 -14.91
C MET A 56 25.63 -19.87 -15.58
N GLU A 57 25.90 -19.74 -16.88
CA GLU A 57 25.59 -18.53 -17.65
C GLU A 57 24.07 -18.29 -17.73
N GLU A 58 23.29 -19.33 -17.97
CA GLU A 58 21.82 -19.29 -17.93
C GLU A 58 21.29 -18.89 -16.55
N ALA A 59 21.80 -19.52 -15.48
CA ALA A 59 21.41 -19.22 -14.11
C ALA A 59 21.81 -17.80 -13.70
N SER A 60 22.99 -17.31 -14.12
CA SER A 60 23.43 -15.93 -13.88
C SER A 60 22.56 -14.91 -14.61
N SER A 61 22.18 -15.20 -15.85
CA SER A 61 21.25 -14.37 -16.63
C SER A 61 19.86 -14.32 -16.00
N ALA A 62 19.34 -15.48 -15.57
CA ALA A 62 18.06 -15.57 -14.86
C ALA A 62 18.10 -14.83 -13.51
N PHE A 63 19.18 -14.97 -12.74
CA PHE A 63 19.42 -14.24 -11.50
C PHE A 63 19.34 -12.72 -11.72
N LYS A 64 20.06 -12.19 -12.73
CA LYS A 64 20.06 -10.76 -13.04
C LYS A 64 18.67 -10.25 -13.43
N LYS A 65 17.94 -11.01 -14.25
CA LYS A 65 16.56 -10.65 -14.64
C LYS A 65 15.61 -10.63 -13.44
N CYS A 66 15.71 -11.64 -12.57
CA CYS A 66 14.92 -11.73 -11.35
C CYS A 66 15.22 -10.55 -10.41
N LEU A 67 16.51 -10.22 -10.21
CA LEU A 67 16.96 -9.09 -9.40
C LEU A 67 16.42 -7.77 -9.93
N ASN A 68 16.55 -7.52 -11.24
CA ASN A 68 16.02 -6.30 -11.86
C ASN A 68 14.50 -6.19 -11.70
N SER A 69 13.77 -7.32 -11.78
CA SER A 69 12.33 -7.32 -11.53
C SER A 69 11.99 -7.00 -10.07
N ILE A 70 12.71 -7.58 -9.11
CA ILE A 70 12.53 -7.29 -7.68
C ILE A 70 12.77 -5.81 -7.40
N GLU A 71 13.88 -5.26 -7.91
CA GLU A 71 14.24 -3.86 -7.74
C GLU A 71 13.18 -2.92 -8.32
N SER A 72 12.71 -3.21 -9.54
CA SER A 72 11.65 -2.44 -10.20
C SER A 72 10.35 -2.44 -9.38
N ASP A 73 9.93 -3.61 -8.89
CA ASP A 73 8.68 -3.76 -8.14
C ASP A 73 8.77 -3.07 -6.77
N LEU A 74 9.86 -3.27 -6.03
CA LEU A 74 10.08 -2.60 -4.75
C LEU A 74 10.17 -1.09 -4.92
N ASN A 75 10.86 -0.60 -5.96
CA ASN A 75 10.92 0.83 -6.25
C ASN A 75 9.51 1.40 -6.52
N ALA A 76 8.66 0.70 -7.28
CA ALA A 76 7.28 1.14 -7.51
C ALA A 76 6.45 1.22 -6.20
N GLN A 77 6.65 0.28 -5.27
CA GLN A 77 5.98 0.33 -3.97
C GLN A 77 6.53 1.44 -3.08
N MET A 78 7.85 1.67 -3.08
CA MET A 78 8.48 2.78 -2.36
C MET A 78 8.01 4.14 -2.89
N GLN A 79 7.86 4.30 -4.20
CA GLN A 79 7.33 5.54 -4.80
C GLN A 79 5.89 5.81 -4.35
N TYR A 80 5.07 4.76 -4.22
CA TYR A 80 3.72 4.93 -3.69
C TYR A 80 3.69 5.22 -2.19
N LEU A 81 4.48 4.49 -1.40
CA LEU A 81 4.61 4.80 0.03
C LEU A 81 5.10 6.22 0.22
N SER A 82 6.04 6.69 -0.60
CA SER A 82 6.38 8.11 -0.68
C SER A 82 5.10 8.90 -0.97
N HIS A 83 4.43 8.72 -2.10
CA HIS A 83 3.24 9.52 -2.44
C HIS A 83 2.10 9.51 -1.39
N VAL A 84 1.88 8.40 -0.68
CA VAL A 84 0.82 8.28 0.34
C VAL A 84 1.28 8.77 1.72
N CYS A 85 2.56 8.56 2.06
CA CYS A 85 3.13 8.91 3.37
C CYS A 85 3.91 10.23 3.37
N VAL A 86 4.17 10.88 2.22
CA VAL A 86 4.74 12.23 2.23
C VAL A 86 3.67 13.13 2.85
N GLY A 87 3.78 13.32 4.16
CA GLY A 87 2.89 14.11 5.01
C GLY A 87 2.97 15.61 4.72
N THR A 88 3.27 16.03 3.49
CA THR A 88 3.05 17.41 3.10
C THR A 88 1.55 17.64 3.13
N ALA A 89 1.13 18.68 3.84
CA ALA A 89 -0.26 19.02 4.15
C ALA A 89 -1.16 19.32 2.92
N HIS A 90 -0.78 18.92 1.70
CA HIS A 90 -1.50 19.26 0.48
C HIS A 90 -1.65 18.11 -0.53
N GLN A 91 -0.95 16.98 -0.42
CA GLN A 91 -1.02 15.89 -1.40
C GLN A 91 -0.82 14.52 -0.76
N GLY A 92 -1.91 13.79 -0.53
CA GLY A 92 -1.86 12.38 -0.14
C GLY A 92 -3.27 11.84 0.16
N SER A 93 -3.53 10.56 -0.11
CA SER A 93 -4.83 9.94 0.14
C SER A 93 -5.21 9.99 1.63
N THR A 94 -4.25 9.75 2.53
CA THR A 94 -4.45 9.89 3.98
C THR A 94 -4.81 11.32 4.38
N PHE A 95 -4.14 12.32 3.79
CA PHE A 95 -4.46 13.72 4.06
C PHE A 95 -5.86 14.09 3.56
N SER A 96 -6.22 13.71 2.33
CA SER A 96 -7.57 13.92 1.79
C SER A 96 -8.65 13.25 2.65
N SER A 97 -8.40 12.03 3.14
CA SER A 97 -9.29 11.36 4.08
C SER A 97 -9.40 12.11 5.41
N GLN A 98 -8.28 12.56 5.98
CA GLN A 98 -8.27 13.33 7.23
C GLN A 98 -8.98 14.68 7.08
N GLN A 99 -8.79 15.36 5.94
CA GLN A 99 -9.46 16.60 5.61
C GLN A 99 -10.97 16.39 5.44
N ASN A 100 -11.39 15.32 4.77
CA ASN A 100 -12.80 14.96 4.64
C ASN A 100 -13.45 14.67 6.00
N ILE A 101 -12.74 13.97 6.90
CA ILE A 101 -13.20 13.73 8.28
C ILE A 101 -13.34 15.07 9.02
N SER A 102 -12.30 15.92 8.98
CA SER A 102 -12.33 17.23 9.63
C SER A 102 -13.47 18.11 9.12
N LEU A 103 -13.71 18.12 7.80
CA LEU A 103 -14.82 18.86 7.21
C LEU A 103 -16.19 18.28 7.63
N ALA A 104 -16.32 16.95 7.73
CA ALA A 104 -17.53 16.31 8.20
C ALA A 104 -17.80 16.64 9.69
N GLU A 105 -16.77 16.64 10.53
CA GLU A 105 -16.84 17.05 11.93
C GLU A 105 -17.26 18.52 12.07
N GLN A 106 -16.64 19.43 11.31
CA GLN A 106 -17.02 20.84 11.28
C GLN A 106 -18.47 21.05 10.83
N THR A 107 -18.90 20.30 9.81
CA THR A 107 -20.29 20.34 9.33
C THR A 107 -21.25 19.86 10.41
N LEU A 108 -20.91 18.77 11.11
CA LEU A 108 -21.71 18.23 12.20
C LEU A 108 -21.84 19.23 13.36
N VAL A 109 -20.76 19.89 13.74
CA VAL A 109 -20.78 20.97 14.76
C VAL A 109 -21.68 22.11 14.31
N SER A 110 -21.52 22.61 13.07
CA SER A 110 -22.37 23.67 12.54
C SER A 110 -23.85 23.29 12.48
N LEU A 111 -24.17 22.05 12.12
CA LEU A 111 -25.53 21.54 12.13
C LEU A 111 -26.10 21.45 13.55
N LYS A 112 -25.30 21.03 14.54
CA LYS A 112 -25.70 21.02 15.95
C LYS A 112 -25.99 22.43 16.44
N ASP A 113 -25.12 23.41 16.18
CA ASP A 113 -25.32 24.79 16.61
C ASP A 113 -26.59 25.39 16.00
N ARG A 114 -26.82 25.14 14.70
CA ARG A 114 -28.05 25.56 14.01
C ARG A 114 -29.30 24.89 14.57
N LEU A 115 -29.23 23.59 14.88
CA LEU A 115 -30.34 22.86 15.49
C LEU A 115 -30.64 23.41 16.89
N SER A 116 -29.63 23.67 17.70
CA SER A 116 -29.78 24.29 19.03
C SER A 116 -30.39 25.68 18.95
N ALA A 117 -30.00 26.49 17.96
CA ALA A 117 -30.60 27.80 17.72
C ALA A 117 -32.09 27.70 17.35
N ILE A 118 -32.45 26.77 16.45
CA ILE A 118 -33.85 26.50 16.08
C ILE A 118 -34.64 26.01 17.31
N GLN A 119 -34.07 25.09 18.09
CA GLN A 119 -34.70 24.60 19.31
C GLN A 119 -34.94 25.75 20.30
N HIS A 120 -33.99 26.68 20.47
CA HIS A 120 -34.20 27.82 21.36
C HIS A 120 -35.31 28.77 20.88
N ILE A 121 -35.43 28.99 19.57
CA ILE A 121 -36.44 29.89 18.99
C ILE A 121 -37.84 29.28 19.01
N TYR A 122 -37.97 28.00 18.65
CA TYR A 122 -39.27 27.36 18.42
C TYR A 122 -39.71 26.40 19.53
N LEU A 123 -38.77 25.92 20.34
CA LEU A 123 -39.00 25.14 21.56
C LEU A 123 -38.37 25.86 22.76
N PRO A 124 -38.77 27.11 23.06
CA PRO A 124 -38.38 27.74 24.30
C PRO A 124 -39.01 26.92 25.43
N VAL A 125 -38.20 26.02 26.02
CA VAL A 125 -38.41 25.43 27.34
C VAL A 125 -39.89 25.17 27.64
N MET A 126 -40.43 24.06 27.14
CA MET A 126 -41.72 23.50 27.62
C MET A 126 -41.70 23.22 29.14
N THR A 127 -40.56 23.39 29.81
CA THR A 127 -40.41 23.28 31.26
C THR A 127 -41.30 24.26 32.03
N ASP A 128 -41.72 25.40 31.44
CA ASP A 128 -42.59 26.36 32.17
C ASP A 128 -44.10 26.09 32.04
N MET A 129 -44.52 25.10 31.23
CA MET A 129 -45.93 24.66 31.21
C MET A 129 -46.21 23.58 32.28
N SER A 130 -45.16 23.00 32.86
CA SER A 130 -45.30 22.04 33.96
C SER A 130 -45.50 22.74 35.32
N ALA A 131 -45.13 24.02 35.42
CA ALA A 131 -45.28 24.82 36.63
C ALA A 131 -46.62 25.57 36.74
N MET A 132 -47.50 25.45 35.73
CA MET A 132 -48.77 26.17 35.66
C MET A 132 -50.03 25.26 35.74
N ARG A 133 -49.89 24.05 36.28
CA ARG A 133 -51.01 23.25 36.79
C ARG A 133 -51.09 23.38 38.30
#